data_AF-A0AAN7CIY6-F1
#
_entry.id   AF-A0AAN7CIY6-F1
#
_cell.length_a   1.000
_cell.length_b   1.000
_cell.length_c   1.000
_cell.angle_alpha   90.00
_cell.angle_beta   90.00
_cell.angle_gamma   90.00
#
_symmetry.space_group_name_H-M   'P 1'
#
loop_
_entity.id
_entity.type
_entity.pdbx_description
1 polymer ?
#
loop_
_entity_poly.entity_id
_entity_poly.type
_entity_poly.pdbx_seq_one_letter_code
_entity_poly.pdbx_strand_id
1 'polypeptide(L)' 'PFEVKDQLLYYIDFEGTRHLYLLFNYIKPILKLVYNKRHYFRVNKMMVDLNNLYFAYK' A
#
# COMPACT_ATOMS: atom_id res chain seq x y z
N PRO A 1 -1.07 13.63 -8.40
CA PRO A 1 0.18 13.67 -9.22
C PRO A 1 1.00 12.40 -8.99
N PHE A 2 1.92 12.00 -9.88
CA PHE A 2 2.74 10.82 -9.68
C PHE A 2 4.23 11.17 -9.58
N GLU A 3 4.96 10.49 -8.69
CA GLU A 3 6.40 10.66 -8.46
C GLU A 3 7.08 9.29 -8.45
N VAL A 4 8.23 9.17 -9.10
CA VAL A 4 9.07 7.96 -9.02
C VAL A 4 10.26 8.27 -8.14
N LYS A 5 10.46 7.47 -7.10
CA LYS A 5 11.59 7.59 -6.17
C LYS A 5 12.03 6.21 -5.72
N ASP A 6 13.33 5.96 -5.67
CA ASP A 6 13.90 4.67 -5.26
C ASP A 6 13.32 3.47 -6.05
N GLN A 7 13.02 3.68 -7.34
CA GLN A 7 12.36 2.70 -8.23
C GLN A 7 10.92 2.33 -7.83
N LEU A 8 10.32 3.10 -6.92
CA LEU A 8 8.94 2.95 -6.47
C LEU A 8 8.08 4.10 -7.01
N LEU A 9 6.83 3.78 -7.37
CA LEU A 9 5.86 4.75 -7.86
C LEU A 9 5.00 5.24 -6.70
N TYR A 10 4.91 6.56 -6.54
CA TYR A 10 4.10 7.20 -5.52
C TYR A 10 3.00 8.05 -6.16
N TYR A 11 1.81 7.98 -5.59
CA TYR A 11 0.73 8.92 -5.83
C TYR A 11 0.81 10.02 -4.76
N ILE A 12 0.87 11.27 -5.21
CA ILE A 12 0.77 12.46 -4.37
C ILE A 12 -0.70 12.89 -4.39
N ASP A 13 -1.32 12.87 -3.21
CA ASP A 13 -2.70 13.31 -3.03
C ASP A 13 -2.83 14.85 -3.04
N PHE A 14 -4.05 15.34 -2.83
CA PHE A 14 -4.33 16.78 -2.83
C PHE A 14 -3.76 17.51 -1.60
N GLU A 15 -3.42 16.79 -0.53
CA GLU A 15 -2.79 17.33 0.68
C GLU A 15 -1.25 17.35 0.56
N GLY A 16 -0.70 16.77 -0.51
CA GLY A 16 0.74 16.64 -0.73
C GLY A 16 1.34 15.38 -0.06
N THR A 17 0.51 14.51 0.50
CA THR A 17 0.95 13.25 1.11
C THR A 17 1.30 12.23 0.03
N ARG A 18 2.42 11.52 0.25
CA ARG A 18 2.91 10.47 -0.65
C ARG A 18 2.32 9.13 -0.25
N HIS A 19 1.68 8.48 -1.21
CA HIS A 19 1.15 7.13 -1.07
C HIS A 19 1.84 6.20 -2.04
N LEU A 20 2.32 5.05 -1.57
CA LEU A 20 2.95 4.08 -2.46
C LEU A 20 1.88 3.48 -3.39
N TYR A 21 2.06 3.63 -4.69
CA TYR A 21 1.15 3.12 -5.70
C TYR A 21 1.51 1.68 -6.06
N LEU A 22 0.62 0.75 -5.73
CA LEU A 22 0.82 -0.67 -5.98
C LEU A 22 -0.06 -1.15 -7.13
N LEU A 23 0.57 -1.84 -8.09
CA LEU A 23 -0.16 -2.54 -9.14
C LEU A 23 -0.95 -3.71 -8.53
N PHE A 24 -2.13 -3.95 -9.10
CA PHE A 24 -3.07 -4.98 -8.65
C PHE A 24 -2.42 -6.35 -8.42
N ASN A 25 -1.50 -6.73 -9.29
CA ASN A 25 -0.79 -8.02 -9.23
C ASN A 25 0.04 -8.20 -7.95
N TYR A 26 0.49 -7.11 -7.33
CA TYR A 26 1.31 -7.14 -6.11
C TYR A 26 0.50 -7.02 -4.82
N ILE A 27 -0.80 -6.71 -4.90
CA ILE A 27 -1.66 -6.55 -3.72
C ILE A 27 -1.73 -7.85 -2.92
N LYS A 28 -2.06 -8.98 -3.56
CA LYS A 28 -2.21 -10.27 -2.88
C LYS A 28 -0.90 -10.76 -2.22
N PRO A 29 0.28 -10.70 -2.90
CA PRO A 29 1.56 -10.99 -2.25
C PRO A 29 1.85 -10.11 -1.03
N ILE A 30 1.58 -8.80 -1.13
CA ILE A 30 1.84 -7.85 -0.03
C ILE A 30 0.92 -8.12 1.16
N LEU A 31 -0.37 -8.36 0.91
CA LEU A 31 -1.32 -8.75 1.95
C LEU A 31 -0.89 -10.04 2.65
N LYS A 32 -0.41 -11.04 1.89
CA LYS A 32 0.11 -12.30 2.46
C LYS A 32 1.36 -12.07 3.32
N LEU A 33 2.26 -11.18 2.91
CA LEU A 33 3.44 -10.81 3.70
C LEU A 33 3.07 -10.12 5.00
N VAL A 34 2.13 -9.16 4.97
CA VAL A 34 1.64 -8.44 6.16
C VAL A 34 0.92 -9.39 7.11
N TYR A 35 0.08 -10.30 6.57
CA TYR A 35 -0.58 -11.35 7.34
C TYR A 35 0.43 -12.24 8.07
N ASN A 36 1.41 -12.77 7.34
CA ASN A 36 2.40 -13.69 7.90
C ASN A 36 3.35 -13.02 8.90
N LYS A 37 3.67 -11.73 8.75
CA LYS A 37 4.68 -11.09 9.60
C LYS A 37 4.17 -10.69 10.98
N ARG A 38 2.91 -10.27 11.16
CA ARG A 38 2.48 -9.67 12.45
C ARG A 38 1.00 -9.78 12.83
N HIS A 39 0.09 -10.23 11.96
CA HIS A 39 -1.35 -10.08 12.19
C HIS A 39 -2.12 -11.38 11.97
N TYR A 40 -1.99 -12.33 12.92
CA TYR A 40 -2.86 -13.50 12.97
C TYR A 40 -4.32 -13.14 13.28
N PHE A 41 -4.59 -11.96 13.88
CA PHE A 41 -5.94 -11.54 14.27
C PHE A 41 -6.15 -10.03 14.14
N ARG A 42 -7.24 -9.67 13.46
CA ARG A 42 -7.86 -8.33 13.28
C ARG A 42 -7.43 -7.53 12.04
N VAL A 43 -8.32 -7.59 11.04
CA VAL A 43 -8.41 -6.73 9.85
C VAL A 43 -8.12 -5.26 10.14
N ASN A 44 -8.59 -4.73 11.27
CA ASN A 44 -8.38 -3.31 11.63
C ASN A 44 -6.90 -2.94 11.80
N LYS A 45 -6.05 -3.83 12.30
CA LYS A 45 -4.61 -3.57 12.42
C LYS A 45 -3.91 -3.61 11.05
N MET A 46 -4.36 -4.49 10.16
CA MET A 46 -3.86 -4.52 8.78
C MET A 46 -4.20 -3.23 8.05
N MET A 47 -5.41 -2.69 8.22
CA MET A 47 -5.79 -1.43 7.58
C MET A 47 -4.91 -0.25 8.03
N VAL A 48 -4.49 -0.22 9.30
CA VAL A 48 -3.54 0.80 9.80
C VAL A 48 -2.17 0.66 9.12
N ASP A 49 -1.64 -0.56 9.00
CA ASP A 49 -0.34 -0.80 8.35
C ASP A 49 -0.37 -0.52 6.84
N LEU A 50 -1.54 -0.62 6.21
CA LEU A 50 -1.74 -0.38 4.78
C LEU A 50 -2.16 1.06 4.45
N ASN A 51 -2.32 1.94 5.45
CA ASN A 51 -2.92 3.27 5.27
C ASN A 51 -2.11 4.20 4.34
N ASN A 52 -0.83 3.89 4.09
CA ASN A 52 0.05 4.63 3.17
C ASN A 52 0.16 3.98 1.79
N LEU A 53 -0.65 2.95 1.51
CA LEU A 53 -0.66 2.23 0.24
C LEU A 53 -1.89 2.63 -0.56
N TYR A 54 -1.66 3.10 -1.79
CA TYR A 54 -2.69 3.31 -2.78
C TYR A 54 -2.72 2.14 -3.76
N PHE A 55 -3.91 1.59 -3.96
CA PHE A 55 -4.12 0.46 -4.84
C PHE A 55 -4.65 0.93 -6.19
N ALA A 56 -4.02 0.44 -7.27
CA ALA A 56 -4.61 0.53 -8.59
C ALA A 56 -5.90 -0.31 -8.62
N TYR A 57 -7.06 0.34 -8.64
CA TYR A 57 -8.33 -0.33 -8.91
C TYR A 57 -8.47 -0.53 -10.43
N LYS A 58 -8.89 -1.72 -10.83
CA LYS A 58 -9.18 -2.04 -12.24
C LYS A 58 -10.50 -1.39 -12.67
#